data_AF-A0A1I7ZE04-F1
#
_entry.id   AF-A0A1I7ZE04-F1
#
_cell.length_a   1.000
_cell.length_b   1.000
_cell.length_c   1.000
_cell.angle_alpha   90.00
_cell.angle_beta   90.00
_cell.angle_gamma   90.00
#
_symmetry.space_group_name_H-M   'P 1'
#
loop_
_entity.id
_entity.type
_entity.pdbx_description
1 polymer ?
#
loop_
_entity_poly.entity_id
_entity_poly.type
_entity_poly.pdbx_seq_one_letter_code
_entity_poly.pdbx_strand_id
1 'polypeptide(L)'
;MSLQDPNQIQALDVFSSVEPVPRIIQPHFNEIKDLFELKMSEQYHRMHGPEMTVNEAEIRVVFLPLDVTEAQLLEKFSSVGPVSSIRVFRDLTKHTYTHHADVEFERLADAERAMDTMFLDRMNGQRIIVVWSPNSAKGDQKNQRRLLLWHLGGNIDNRALRKLFKKFGPIVKAEVKPDDGQNAAFVLFESPEDADRAYKEMHGKVVGSKTLGIWRYPKQAE
;
A
#
# COMPACT_ATOMS: atom_id res chain seq x y z
N MET A 1 29.17 -10.38 0.88
CA MET A 1 29.93 -9.13 1.11
C MET A 1 29.03 -7.97 0.73
N SER A 2 28.24 -7.45 1.67
CA SER A 2 27.49 -6.22 1.42
C SER A 2 28.42 -5.04 1.68
N LEU A 3 28.44 -4.11 0.73
CA LEU A 3 29.09 -2.82 0.87
C LEU A 3 28.41 -2.08 2.03
N GLN A 4 29.11 -1.94 3.15
CA GLN A 4 28.74 -1.00 4.19
C GLN A 4 28.97 0.41 3.65
N ASP A 5 27.96 1.26 3.81
CA ASP A 5 28.02 2.69 3.50
C ASP A 5 29.13 3.33 4.37
N PRO A 6 30.16 3.95 3.79
CA PRO A 6 31.29 4.52 4.52
C PRO A 6 30.92 5.68 5.44
N ASN A 7 29.67 6.17 5.41
CA ASN A 7 29.16 7.17 6.35
C ASN A 7 28.45 6.59 7.59
N GLN A 8 28.32 5.26 7.72
CA GLN A 8 27.86 4.60 8.95
C GLN A 8 29.01 4.37 9.94
N ILE A 9 29.73 5.42 10.33
CA ILE A 9 30.46 5.36 11.61
C ILE A 9 29.39 5.46 12.69
N GLN A 10 28.94 4.31 13.20
CA GLN A 10 28.06 4.28 14.36
C GLN A 10 28.81 4.92 15.54
N ALA A 11 28.16 5.87 16.23
CA ALA A 11 28.65 6.52 17.44
C ALA A 11 29.36 5.58 18.45
N LEU A 12 28.94 4.32 18.48
CA LEU A 12 29.54 3.26 19.29
C LEU A 12 31.05 3.07 19.05
N ASP A 13 31.55 3.27 17.83
CA ASP A 13 32.95 3.02 17.48
C ASP A 13 33.92 4.10 18.03
N VAL A 14 33.42 5.30 18.33
CA VAL A 14 34.25 6.41 18.83
C VAL A 14 34.51 6.28 20.34
N PHE A 15 33.55 5.74 21.09
CA PHE A 15 33.69 5.58 22.56
C PHE A 15 34.34 4.26 22.94
N SER A 16 34.16 3.20 22.15
CA SER A 16 34.79 1.89 22.36
C SER A 16 36.32 1.94 22.19
N SER A 17 36.83 2.91 21.44
CA SER A 17 38.26 3.09 21.18
C SER A 17 39.00 3.87 22.29
N VAL A 18 38.31 4.30 23.35
CA VAL A 18 38.87 5.07 24.48
C VAL A 18 38.95 4.25 25.79
N GLU A 19 38.65 2.96 25.76
CA GLU A 19 38.71 2.12 26.96
C GLU A 19 40.14 1.66 27.32
N PRO A 20 40.53 1.63 28.61
CA PRO A 20 39.68 1.85 29.79
C PRO A 20 39.64 3.31 30.27
N VAL A 21 38.42 3.79 30.55
CA VAL A 21 38.16 5.11 31.11
C VAL A 21 38.52 5.12 32.61
N PRO A 22 39.33 6.09 33.10
CA PRO A 22 39.65 6.19 34.53
C PRO A 22 38.42 6.33 35.43
N ARG A 23 38.40 5.62 36.57
CA ARG A 23 37.27 5.57 37.53
C ARG A 23 36.77 6.94 38.01
N ILE A 24 37.66 7.94 38.05
CA ILE A 24 37.34 9.31 38.50
C ILE A 24 36.45 10.01 37.48
N ILE A 25 36.64 9.76 36.19
CA ILE A 25 35.89 10.42 35.12
C ILE A 25 34.74 9.56 34.58
N GLN A 26 34.67 8.28 34.98
CA GLN A 26 33.62 7.35 34.56
C GLN A 26 32.19 7.87 34.73
N PRO A 27 31.81 8.54 35.85
CA PRO A 27 30.45 9.05 36.01
C PRO A 27 30.12 10.14 34.98
N HIS A 28 31.04 11.07 34.76
CA HIS A 28 30.88 12.14 33.77
C HIS A 28 30.93 11.61 32.34
N PHE A 29 31.74 10.59 32.08
CA PHE A 29 31.80 9.91 30.79
C PHE A 29 30.46 9.23 30.47
N ASN A 30 29.84 8.57 31.45
CA ASN A 30 28.53 7.95 31.28
C ASN A 30 27.44 9.02 31.01
N GLU A 31 27.41 10.11 31.77
CA GLU A 31 26.46 11.21 31.54
C GLU A 31 26.59 11.81 30.12
N ILE A 32 27.83 12.02 29.66
CA ILE A 32 28.10 12.56 28.31
C ILE A 32 27.71 11.54 27.23
N LYS A 33 27.97 10.25 27.45
CA LYS A 33 27.58 9.17 26.55
C LYS A 33 26.05 9.07 26.45
N ASP A 34 25.35 9.09 27.58
CA ASP A 34 23.89 9.05 27.63
C ASP A 34 23.28 10.27 26.94
N LEU A 35 23.82 11.48 27.17
CA LEU A 35 23.41 12.70 26.48
C LEU A 35 23.65 12.65 24.97
N PHE A 36 24.78 12.05 24.55
CA PHE A 36 25.12 11.91 23.14
C PHE A 36 24.20 10.91 22.45
N GLU A 37 23.97 9.74 23.06
CA GLU A 37 23.04 8.72 22.56
C GLU A 37 21.61 9.25 22.50
N LEU A 38 21.17 10.00 23.52
CA LEU A 38 19.84 10.61 23.54
C LEU A 38 19.69 11.65 22.43
N LYS A 39 20.64 12.58 22.27
CA LYS A 39 20.59 13.59 21.18
C LYS A 39 20.72 12.97 19.80
N MET A 40 21.56 11.95 19.62
CA MET A 40 21.67 11.20 18.37
C MET A 40 20.36 10.48 18.06
N SER A 41 19.70 9.89 19.07
CA SER A 41 18.40 9.26 18.89
C SER A 41 17.31 10.29 18.55
N GLU A 42 17.25 11.45 19.21
CA GLU A 42 16.31 12.53 18.90
C GLU A 42 16.52 13.10 17.49
N GLN A 43 17.78 13.26 17.07
CA GLN A 43 18.16 13.77 15.76
C GLN A 43 17.90 12.73 14.66
N TYR A 44 18.11 11.44 14.95
CA TYR A 44 17.74 10.32 14.08
C TYR A 44 16.22 10.22 13.92
N HIS A 45 15.44 10.31 15.00
CA HIS A 45 13.97 10.34 14.98
C HIS A 45 13.43 11.57 14.24
N ARG A 46 14.11 12.72 14.34
CA ARG A 46 13.77 13.92 13.56
C ARG A 46 14.04 13.77 12.07
N MET A 47 15.08 13.03 11.68
CA MET A 47 15.45 12.84 10.27
C MET A 47 14.74 11.63 9.62
N HIS A 48 14.43 10.59 10.39
CA HIS A 48 13.94 9.31 9.87
C HIS A 48 12.57 8.89 10.42
N GLY A 49 11.96 9.66 11.34
CA GLY A 49 10.79 9.21 12.10
C GLY A 49 11.16 8.14 13.15
N PRO A 50 10.21 7.70 14.01
CA PRO A 50 10.42 6.48 14.77
C PRO A 50 10.73 5.34 13.81
N GLU A 51 11.58 4.39 14.23
CA GLU A 51 11.85 3.15 13.50
C GLU A 51 10.52 2.48 13.18
N MET A 52 9.98 2.73 11.97
CA MET A 52 8.72 2.17 11.56
C MET A 52 8.94 0.67 11.46
N THR A 53 8.40 -0.10 12.41
CA THR A 53 8.02 -1.47 12.13
C THR A 53 7.16 -1.40 10.86
N VAL A 54 7.74 -1.79 9.72
CA VAL A 54 7.11 -1.54 8.42
C VAL A 54 5.85 -2.39 8.39
N ASN A 55 4.71 -1.75 8.55
CA ASN A 55 3.44 -2.44 8.66
C ASN A 55 3.09 -3.06 7.30
N GLU A 56 3.07 -4.39 7.22
CA GLU A 56 2.74 -5.09 5.97
C GLU A 56 1.23 -5.20 5.72
N ALA A 57 0.41 -4.96 6.75
CA ALA A 57 -1.03 -5.21 6.81
C ALA A 57 -1.87 -3.92 6.69
N GLU A 58 -1.35 -2.90 5.99
CA GLU A 58 -2.05 -1.63 5.78
C GLU A 58 -2.54 -1.49 4.33
N ILE A 59 -3.83 -1.22 4.19
CA ILE A 59 -4.48 -0.91 2.92
C ILE A 59 -4.90 0.55 2.89
N ARG A 60 -5.06 1.09 1.69
CA ARG A 60 -5.67 2.39 1.44
C ARG A 60 -6.98 2.22 0.70
N VAL A 61 -8.00 2.88 1.22
CA VAL A 61 -9.33 3.04 0.62
C VAL A 61 -9.35 4.36 -0.13
N VAL A 62 -9.40 4.29 -1.46
CA VAL A 62 -9.51 5.46 -2.35
C VAL A 62 -10.92 5.56 -2.95
N PHE A 63 -11.23 6.70 -3.58
CA PHE A 63 -12.59 7.05 -4.01
C PHE A 63 -13.58 7.08 -2.84
N LEU A 64 -13.11 7.58 -1.68
CA LEU A 64 -13.89 7.62 -0.46
C LEU A 64 -14.87 8.81 -0.48
N PRO A 65 -16.18 8.61 -0.25
CA PRO A 65 -17.10 9.74 -0.07
C PRO A 65 -16.71 10.63 1.11
N LEU A 66 -16.99 11.93 0.98
CA LEU A 66 -16.60 12.94 1.98
C LEU A 66 -17.25 12.69 3.34
N ASP A 67 -18.49 12.20 3.34
CA ASP A 67 -19.33 11.96 4.51
C ASP A 67 -19.04 10.62 5.21
N VAL A 68 -18.17 9.77 4.65
CA VAL A 68 -17.76 8.54 5.31
C VAL A 68 -16.92 8.86 6.54
N THR A 69 -17.29 8.21 7.65
CA THR A 69 -16.64 8.34 8.96
C THR A 69 -15.72 7.16 9.26
N GLU A 70 -14.81 7.34 10.21
CA GLU A 70 -13.95 6.25 10.72
C GLU A 70 -14.76 5.11 11.33
N ALA A 71 -15.89 5.41 11.98
CA ALA A 71 -16.77 4.39 12.55
C ALA A 71 -17.38 3.49 11.47
N GLN A 72 -17.82 4.06 10.35
CA GLN A 72 -18.35 3.28 9.22
C GLN A 72 -17.27 2.44 8.55
N LEU A 73 -16.04 2.98 8.42
CA LEU A 73 -14.90 2.21 7.93
C LEU A 73 -14.58 1.07 8.88
N LEU A 74 -14.55 1.32 10.19
CA LEU A 74 -14.29 0.30 11.21
C LEU A 74 -15.33 -0.82 11.12
N GLU A 75 -16.60 -0.49 11.09
CA GLU A 75 -17.69 -1.46 10.95
C GLU A 75 -17.52 -2.30 9.67
N LYS A 76 -17.31 -1.64 8.51
CA LYS A 76 -17.12 -2.34 7.24
C LYS A 76 -15.90 -3.27 7.28
N PHE A 77 -14.73 -2.78 7.65
CA PHE A 77 -13.49 -3.55 7.55
C PHE A 77 -13.33 -4.58 8.67
N SER A 78 -13.99 -4.40 9.82
CA SER A 78 -14.07 -5.41 10.88
C SER A 78 -14.79 -6.70 10.42
N SER A 79 -15.62 -6.63 9.37
CA SER A 79 -16.21 -7.83 8.76
C SER A 79 -15.19 -8.75 8.09
N VAL A 80 -13.99 -8.24 7.77
CA VAL A 80 -12.88 -9.03 7.20
C VAL A 80 -12.00 -9.61 8.28
N GLY A 81 -11.67 -8.80 9.30
CA GLY A 81 -10.80 -9.17 10.42
C GLY A 81 -10.54 -7.98 11.35
N PRO A 82 -9.83 -8.20 12.47
CA PRO A 82 -9.54 -7.16 13.45
C PRO A 82 -8.72 -6.00 12.86
N VAL A 83 -9.20 -4.77 13.09
CA VAL A 83 -8.59 -3.53 12.61
C VAL A 83 -7.84 -2.86 13.77
N SER A 84 -6.54 -2.60 13.59
CA SER A 84 -5.70 -1.95 14.60
C SER A 84 -5.83 -0.42 14.55
N SER A 85 -5.91 0.16 13.34
CA SER A 85 -6.02 1.61 13.19
C SER A 85 -6.72 2.02 11.90
N ILE A 86 -7.35 3.20 11.93
CA ILE A 86 -7.96 3.85 10.77
C ILE A 86 -7.53 5.32 10.79
N ARG A 87 -7.19 5.87 9.62
CA ARG A 87 -6.89 7.30 9.46
C ARG A 87 -7.58 7.82 8.21
N VAL A 88 -8.45 8.83 8.35
CA VAL A 88 -9.17 9.43 7.22
C VAL A 88 -8.49 10.74 6.78
N PHE A 89 -8.20 10.84 5.48
CA PHE A 89 -7.57 11.98 4.86
C PHE A 89 -8.54 12.67 3.90
N ARG A 90 -8.89 13.92 4.21
CA ARG A 90 -9.80 14.73 3.40
C ARG A 90 -9.04 15.93 2.85
N ASP A 91 -8.93 16.00 1.53
CA ASP A 91 -8.50 17.21 0.84
C ASP A 91 -9.73 18.07 0.52
N LEU A 92 -10.04 19.05 1.38
CA LEU A 92 -11.21 19.93 1.26
C LEU A 92 -11.12 20.90 0.07
N THR A 93 -9.97 20.98 -0.59
CA THR A 93 -9.76 21.86 -1.75
C THR A 93 -9.99 21.15 -3.08
N LYS A 94 -10.08 19.81 -3.06
CA LYS A 94 -10.21 18.97 -4.25
C LYS A 94 -11.51 18.17 -4.22
N HIS A 95 -11.88 17.67 -5.39
CA HIS A 95 -13.09 16.86 -5.58
C HIS A 95 -13.01 15.54 -4.79
N THR A 96 -14.16 14.91 -4.55
CA THR A 96 -14.34 13.71 -3.70
C THR A 96 -13.36 12.56 -3.98
N TYR A 97 -12.84 12.46 -5.20
CA TYR A 97 -11.88 11.46 -5.64
C TYR A 97 -10.50 11.53 -4.98
N THR A 98 -10.19 12.58 -4.23
CA THR A 98 -8.92 12.74 -3.52
C THR A 98 -9.00 12.34 -2.05
N HIS A 99 -10.21 12.17 -1.52
CA HIS A 99 -10.40 11.66 -0.16
C HIS A 99 -10.06 10.18 -0.11
N HIS A 100 -9.36 9.79 0.93
CA HIS A 100 -8.94 8.41 1.15
C HIS A 100 -8.85 8.12 2.64
N ALA A 101 -8.73 6.84 2.97
CA ALA A 101 -8.42 6.40 4.32
C ALA A 101 -7.38 5.29 4.29
N ASP A 102 -6.51 5.27 5.29
CA ASP A 102 -5.65 4.11 5.55
C ASP A 102 -6.30 3.26 6.63
N VAL A 103 -6.34 1.94 6.40
CA VAL A 103 -6.89 0.93 7.31
C VAL A 103 -5.81 -0.12 7.56
N GLU A 104 -5.45 -0.27 8.82
CA GLU A 104 -4.47 -1.23 9.29
C GLU A 104 -5.16 -2.42 9.94
N PHE A 105 -4.83 -3.62 9.49
CA PHE A 105 -5.27 -4.85 10.12
C PHE A 105 -4.25 -5.38 11.11
N GLU A 106 -4.70 -6.14 12.11
CA GLU A 106 -3.80 -6.88 13.01
C GLU A 106 -3.00 -7.97 12.26
N ARG A 107 -3.54 -8.46 11.15
CA ARG A 107 -2.95 -9.56 10.37
C ARG A 107 -2.88 -9.23 8.88
N LEU A 108 -1.73 -9.53 8.27
CA LEU A 108 -1.54 -9.41 6.81
C LEU A 108 -2.59 -10.19 6.01
N ALA A 109 -2.93 -11.40 6.46
CA ALA A 109 -3.94 -12.23 5.79
C ALA A 109 -5.32 -11.54 5.73
N ASP A 110 -5.64 -10.66 6.68
CA ASP A 110 -6.91 -9.94 6.73
C ASP A 110 -6.87 -8.77 5.73
N ALA A 111 -5.74 -8.06 5.64
CA ALA A 111 -5.49 -7.07 4.60
C ALA A 111 -5.54 -7.67 3.19
N GLU A 112 -4.92 -8.84 2.96
CA GLU A 112 -4.99 -9.55 1.67
C GLU A 112 -6.42 -9.96 1.30
N ARG A 113 -7.21 -10.44 2.26
CA ARG A 113 -8.63 -10.71 2.03
C ARG A 113 -9.39 -9.43 1.70
N ALA A 114 -9.15 -8.35 2.43
CA ALA A 114 -9.81 -7.06 2.21
C ALA A 114 -9.54 -6.53 0.79
N MET A 115 -8.31 -6.67 0.28
CA MET A 115 -7.95 -6.28 -1.09
C MET A 115 -8.84 -6.92 -2.17
N ASP A 116 -9.34 -8.14 -1.92
CA ASP A 116 -10.13 -8.90 -2.87
C ASP A 116 -11.65 -8.81 -2.63
N THR A 117 -12.07 -8.75 -1.36
CA THR A 117 -13.49 -8.72 -1.00
C THR A 117 -14.07 -7.31 -0.99
N MET A 118 -13.28 -6.29 -0.66
CA MET A 118 -13.74 -4.90 -0.54
C MET A 118 -13.55 -4.08 -1.82
N PHE A 119 -12.91 -4.65 -2.84
CA PHE A 119 -12.78 -4.00 -4.15
C PHE A 119 -14.17 -3.77 -4.78
N LEU A 120 -14.52 -2.50 -5.01
CA LEU A 120 -15.80 -2.02 -5.54
C LEU A 120 -17.01 -2.25 -4.63
N ASP A 121 -16.76 -2.47 -3.35
CA ASP A 121 -17.85 -2.47 -2.38
C ASP A 121 -18.42 -1.05 -2.21
N ARG A 122 -19.66 -0.93 -1.72
CA ARG A 122 -20.31 0.38 -1.51
C ARG A 122 -20.03 0.91 -0.11
N MET A 123 -19.70 2.19 -0.04
CA MET A 123 -19.75 3.03 1.15
C MET A 123 -20.64 4.23 0.84
N ASN A 124 -21.70 4.44 1.60
CA ASN A 124 -22.70 5.49 1.37
C ASN A 124 -23.19 5.55 -0.10
N GLY A 125 -23.39 4.39 -0.73
CA GLY A 125 -23.83 4.27 -2.12
C GLY A 125 -22.73 4.39 -3.19
N GLN A 126 -21.55 4.90 -2.85
CA GLN A 126 -20.42 5.04 -3.76
C GLN A 126 -19.48 3.83 -3.70
N ARG A 127 -18.93 3.44 -4.85
CA ARG A 127 -17.92 2.38 -4.95
C ARG A 127 -16.58 2.85 -4.38
N ILE A 128 -16.00 2.07 -3.48
CA ILE A 128 -14.63 2.29 -3.01
C ILE A 128 -13.64 1.37 -3.75
N ILE A 129 -12.39 1.79 -3.83
CA ILE A 129 -11.30 0.94 -4.31
C ILE A 129 -10.30 0.78 -3.18
N VAL A 130 -9.86 -0.46 -2.97
CA VAL A 130 -8.81 -0.81 -2.01
C VAL A 130 -7.51 -1.12 -2.74
N VAL A 131 -6.43 -0.52 -2.26
CA VAL A 131 -5.05 -0.71 -2.76
C VAL A 131 -4.14 -0.93 -1.56
N TRP A 132 -2.92 -1.44 -1.78
CA TRP A 132 -1.94 -1.44 -0.70
C TRP A 132 -1.56 0.00 -0.36
N SER A 133 -1.45 0.31 0.92
CA SER A 133 -1.00 1.64 1.33
C SER A 133 0.44 1.88 0.83
N PRO A 134 0.77 3.05 0.28
CA PRO A 134 2.16 3.43 0.00
C PRO A 134 3.06 3.39 1.24
N ASN A 135 2.48 3.52 2.44
CA ASN A 135 3.19 3.40 3.71
C ASN A 135 3.38 1.94 4.15
N SER A 136 2.73 0.99 3.48
CA SER A 136 2.87 -0.43 3.78
C SER A 136 4.15 -1.02 3.19
N ALA A 137 4.70 -2.05 3.85
CA ALA A 137 5.87 -2.77 3.35
C ALA A 137 5.64 -3.26 1.91
N LYS A 138 6.47 -2.76 0.99
CA LYS A 138 6.40 -3.08 -0.44
C LYS A 138 5.03 -2.78 -1.06
N GLY A 139 4.24 -1.86 -0.49
CA GLY A 139 2.90 -1.51 -0.98
C GLY A 139 2.91 -1.11 -2.45
N ASP A 140 3.84 -0.25 -2.86
CA ASP A 140 4.01 0.15 -4.25
C ASP A 140 4.32 -1.03 -5.17
N GLN A 141 5.26 -1.90 -4.80
CA GLN A 141 5.59 -3.09 -5.58
C GLN A 141 4.39 -4.05 -5.69
N LYS A 142 3.62 -4.22 -4.60
CA LYS A 142 2.39 -5.02 -4.62
C LYS A 142 1.35 -4.40 -5.57
N ASN A 143 1.21 -3.08 -5.56
CA ASN A 143 0.27 -2.34 -6.42
C ASN A 143 0.66 -2.39 -7.91
N GLN A 144 1.95 -2.32 -8.25
CA GLN A 144 2.44 -2.38 -9.64
C GLN A 144 2.06 -3.66 -10.38
N ARG A 145 1.83 -4.76 -9.64
CA ARG A 145 1.40 -6.06 -10.19
C ARG A 145 -0.10 -6.16 -10.44
N ARG A 146 -0.89 -5.24 -9.88
CA ARG A 146 -2.36 -5.30 -9.90
C ARG A 146 -2.92 -4.29 -10.89
N LEU A 147 -3.68 -4.78 -11.85
CA LEU A 147 -4.47 -3.98 -12.77
C LEU A 147 -5.92 -4.02 -12.35
N LEU A 148 -6.56 -2.85 -12.34
CA LEU A 148 -7.99 -2.73 -12.17
C LEU A 148 -8.61 -2.44 -13.55
N LEU A 149 -9.78 -3.00 -13.83
CA LEU A 149 -10.39 -3.02 -15.16
C LEU A 149 -11.84 -2.53 -15.08
N TRP A 150 -12.23 -1.68 -16.03
CA TRP A 150 -13.58 -1.13 -16.19
C TRP A 150 -14.08 -1.32 -17.60
N HIS A 151 -15.39 -1.17 -17.78
CA HIS A 151 -16.06 -1.27 -19.06
C HIS A 151 -15.92 -2.67 -19.69
N LEU A 152 -15.90 -3.73 -18.87
CA LEU A 152 -15.93 -5.08 -19.38
C LEU A 152 -17.32 -5.40 -19.96
N GLY A 153 -17.32 -6.15 -21.07
CA GLY A 153 -18.54 -6.72 -21.63
C GLY A 153 -19.20 -7.64 -20.61
N GLY A 154 -20.54 -7.63 -20.55
CA GLY A 154 -21.30 -8.44 -19.58
C GLY A 154 -21.10 -9.96 -19.73
N ASN A 155 -20.54 -10.41 -20.86
CA ASN A 155 -20.21 -11.79 -21.17
C ASN A 155 -18.80 -12.23 -20.71
N ILE A 156 -18.00 -11.33 -20.16
CA ILE A 156 -16.66 -11.66 -19.66
C ILE A 156 -16.77 -12.17 -18.22
N ASP A 157 -16.53 -13.47 -18.03
CA ASP A 157 -16.40 -14.12 -16.73
C ASP A 157 -14.93 -14.24 -16.27
N ASN A 158 -14.69 -14.79 -15.08
CA ASN A 158 -13.34 -14.98 -14.53
C ASN A 158 -12.44 -15.83 -15.45
N ARG A 159 -13.00 -16.82 -16.13
CA ARG A 159 -12.26 -17.72 -17.03
C ARG A 159 -11.84 -17.00 -18.30
N ALA A 160 -12.75 -16.24 -18.90
CA ALA A 160 -12.53 -15.42 -20.09
C ALA A 160 -11.51 -14.32 -19.78
N LEU A 161 -11.64 -13.63 -18.64
CA LEU A 161 -10.69 -12.64 -18.18
C LEU A 161 -9.28 -13.24 -18.04
N ARG A 162 -9.15 -14.38 -17.34
CA ARG A 162 -7.84 -15.04 -17.20
C ARG A 162 -7.27 -15.47 -18.55
N LYS A 163 -8.10 -15.97 -19.47
CA LYS A 163 -7.67 -16.34 -20.82
C LYS A 163 -7.19 -15.13 -21.64
N LEU A 164 -7.81 -13.97 -21.46
CA LEU A 164 -7.45 -12.74 -22.16
C LEU A 164 -6.09 -12.20 -21.70
N PHE A 165 -5.81 -12.28 -20.40
CA PHE A 165 -4.62 -11.68 -19.80
C PHE A 165 -3.44 -12.65 -19.62
N LYS A 166 -3.63 -13.98 -19.63
CA LYS A 166 -2.54 -14.95 -19.39
C LYS A 166 -1.40 -14.88 -20.39
N LYS A 167 -1.62 -14.29 -21.57
CA LYS A 167 -0.59 -14.11 -22.60
C LYS A 167 0.49 -13.10 -22.19
N PHE A 168 0.20 -12.24 -21.22
CA PHE A 168 1.15 -11.24 -20.73
C PHE A 168 2.09 -11.82 -19.69
N GLY A 169 1.67 -12.85 -18.95
CA GLY A 169 2.49 -13.51 -17.95
C GLY A 169 1.65 -14.34 -16.96
N PRO A 170 2.31 -14.97 -15.97
CA PRO A 170 1.65 -15.73 -14.93
C PRO A 170 0.68 -14.86 -14.11
N ILE A 171 -0.57 -15.33 -13.99
CA ILE A 171 -1.63 -14.66 -13.23
C ILE A 171 -1.80 -15.37 -11.89
N VAL A 172 -1.58 -14.62 -10.81
CA VAL A 172 -1.88 -15.01 -9.43
C VAL A 172 -3.39 -15.05 -9.23
N LYS A 173 -4.10 -13.97 -9.59
CA LYS A 173 -5.55 -13.86 -9.42
C LYS A 173 -6.18 -13.00 -10.52
N ALA A 174 -7.38 -13.38 -10.95
CA ALA A 174 -8.20 -12.57 -11.84
C ALA A 174 -9.67 -12.76 -11.48
N GLU A 175 -10.38 -11.67 -11.18
CA GLU A 175 -11.74 -11.73 -10.67
C GLU A 175 -12.59 -10.60 -11.25
N VAL A 176 -13.73 -10.98 -11.82
CA VAL A 176 -14.78 -10.10 -12.32
C VAL A 176 -15.75 -9.82 -11.19
N LYS A 177 -16.01 -8.54 -10.95
CA LYS A 177 -17.09 -8.03 -10.11
C LYS A 177 -18.19 -7.52 -11.03
N PRO A 178 -19.36 -8.18 -11.06
CA PRO A 178 -20.53 -7.63 -11.72
C PRO A 178 -20.87 -6.28 -11.10
N ASP A 179 -21.09 -5.27 -11.94
CA ASP A 179 -21.53 -3.95 -11.54
C ASP A 179 -22.61 -3.48 -12.52
N ASP A 180 -23.62 -2.78 -12.00
CA ASP A 180 -24.92 -2.53 -12.63
C ASP A 180 -24.79 -2.01 -14.08
N GLY A 181 -24.75 -2.93 -15.06
CA GLY A 181 -24.58 -2.67 -16.50
C GLY A 181 -23.14 -2.64 -17.04
N GLN A 182 -22.12 -2.57 -16.20
CA GLN A 182 -20.70 -2.60 -16.62
C GLN A 182 -19.84 -3.39 -15.66
N ASN A 183 -19.54 -4.64 -16.00
CA ASN A 183 -18.60 -5.45 -15.23
C ASN A 183 -17.26 -4.72 -15.05
N ALA A 184 -16.73 -4.81 -13.85
CA ALA A 184 -15.38 -4.39 -13.51
C ALA A 184 -14.59 -5.61 -13.05
N ALA A 185 -13.27 -5.51 -13.00
CA ALA A 185 -12.44 -6.63 -12.57
C ALA A 185 -11.10 -6.15 -12.03
N PHE A 186 -10.34 -7.10 -11.49
CA PHE A 186 -8.90 -6.93 -11.34
C PHE A 186 -8.14 -8.13 -11.88
N VAL A 187 -6.89 -7.90 -12.26
CA VAL A 187 -5.90 -8.93 -12.59
C VAL A 187 -4.65 -8.66 -11.79
N LEU A 188 -4.19 -9.65 -11.03
CA LEU A 188 -2.95 -9.64 -10.28
C LEU A 188 -1.95 -10.58 -10.96
N PHE A 189 -0.86 -10.01 -11.44
CA PHE A 189 0.26 -10.75 -12.03
C PHE A 189 1.29 -11.16 -10.98
N GLU A 190 2.13 -12.15 -11.32
CA GLU A 190 3.28 -12.49 -10.48
C GLU A 190 4.35 -11.37 -10.52
N SER A 191 4.52 -10.73 -11.68
CA SER A 191 5.53 -9.67 -11.92
C SER A 191 4.90 -8.34 -12.35
N PRO A 192 5.49 -7.20 -11.94
CA PRO A 192 5.04 -5.87 -12.37
C PRO A 192 5.31 -5.62 -13.86
N GLU A 193 6.34 -6.25 -14.44
CA GLU A 193 6.64 -6.15 -15.88
C GLU A 193 5.52 -6.78 -16.74
N ASP A 194 4.91 -7.86 -16.27
CA ASP A 194 3.79 -8.51 -16.97
C ASP A 194 2.53 -7.64 -16.93
N ALA A 195 2.27 -7.03 -15.77
CA ALA A 195 1.24 -6.02 -15.63
C ALA A 195 1.53 -4.85 -16.60
N ASP A 196 2.77 -4.36 -16.69
CA ASP A 196 3.21 -3.29 -17.61
C ASP A 196 2.84 -3.57 -19.06
N ARG A 197 3.25 -4.74 -19.56
CA ARG A 197 2.91 -5.17 -20.93
C ARG A 197 1.40 -5.27 -21.14
N ALA A 198 0.67 -5.83 -20.17
CA ALA A 198 -0.78 -5.96 -20.24
C ALA A 198 -1.48 -4.60 -20.36
N TYR A 199 -1.09 -3.61 -19.56
CA TYR A 199 -1.66 -2.26 -19.63
C TYR A 199 -1.38 -1.60 -20.99
N LYS A 200 -0.11 -1.57 -21.41
CA LYS A 200 0.31 -0.95 -22.68
C LYS A 200 -0.43 -1.54 -23.87
N GLU A 201 -0.69 -2.84 -23.84
CA GLU A 201 -1.38 -3.50 -24.95
C GLU A 201 -2.90 -3.41 -24.85
N MET A 202 -3.50 -3.50 -23.65
CA MET A 202 -4.95 -3.71 -23.51
C MET A 202 -5.73 -2.46 -23.13
N HIS A 203 -5.10 -1.45 -22.51
CA HIS A 203 -5.78 -0.20 -22.18
C HIS A 203 -6.25 0.49 -23.47
N GLY A 204 -7.54 0.82 -23.54
CA GLY A 204 -8.14 1.43 -24.73
C GLY A 204 -8.46 0.46 -25.88
N LYS A 205 -8.19 -0.84 -25.75
CA LYS A 205 -8.61 -1.83 -26.76
C LYS A 205 -10.09 -2.15 -26.64
N VAL A 206 -10.73 -2.38 -27.78
CA VAL A 206 -12.11 -2.87 -27.83
C VAL A 206 -12.10 -4.38 -27.51
N VAL A 207 -12.80 -4.76 -26.44
CA VAL A 207 -13.02 -6.15 -26.02
C VAL A 207 -14.51 -6.43 -26.06
N GLY A 208 -14.93 -7.23 -27.04
CA GLY A 208 -16.35 -7.39 -27.35
C GLY A 208 -16.90 -6.11 -27.97
N SER A 209 -17.86 -5.47 -27.30
CA SER A 209 -18.49 -4.21 -27.74
C SER A 209 -18.09 -2.97 -26.93
N LYS A 210 -17.16 -3.11 -25.97
CA LYS A 210 -16.74 -2.02 -25.09
C LYS A 210 -15.24 -1.76 -25.18
N THR A 211 -14.85 -0.51 -25.03
CA THR A 211 -13.45 -0.09 -24.90
C THR A 211 -12.99 -0.36 -23.47
N LEU A 212 -11.98 -1.21 -23.32
CA LEU A 212 -11.46 -1.61 -22.02
C LEU A 212 -10.71 -0.46 -21.36
N GLY A 213 -11.17 -0.05 -20.19
CA GLY A 213 -10.42 0.85 -19.30
C GLY A 213 -9.56 0.05 -18.35
N ILE A 214 -8.29 0.39 -18.24
CA ILE A 214 -7.38 -0.19 -17.23
C ILE A 214 -6.83 0.94 -16.37
N TRP A 215 -6.92 0.82 -15.04
CA TRP A 215 -6.35 1.76 -14.09
C TRP A 215 -5.28 1.08 -13.23
N ARG A 216 -4.36 1.90 -12.75
CA ARG A 216 -3.23 1.53 -11.90
C ARG A 216 -3.16 2.45 -10.69
N TYR A 217 -2.61 1.93 -9.61
CA TYR A 217 -2.27 2.74 -8.44
C TYR A 217 -0.75 2.82 -8.23
N PRO A 218 -0.19 4.01 -7.96
CA PRO A 218 -0.85 5.32 -8.10
C PRO A 218 -1.26 5.57 -9.56
N LYS A 219 -2.23 6.47 -9.78
CA LYS A 219 -2.60 6.87 -11.15
C LYS A 219 -1.35 7.50 -11.79
N GLN A 220 -0.86 6.90 -12.87
CA GLN A 220 0.23 7.51 -13.65
C GLN A 220 -0.29 8.82 -14.26
N ALA A 221 0.55 9.86 -14.26
CA ALA A 221 0.23 11.09 -14.96
C ALA A 221 0.12 10.78 -16.47
N GLU A 222 -0.97 11.24 -17.08
CA GLU A 222 -1.18 11.19 -18.53
C GLU A 222 -0.23 12.16 -19.26
#